data_AF-G9XRI8-F1
#
_entry.id   AF-G9XRI8-F1
#
_cell.length_a   1.000
_cell.length_b   1.000
_cell.length_c   1.000
_cell.angle_alpha   90.00
_cell.angle_beta   90.00
_cell.angle_gamma   90.00
#
_symmetry.space_group_name_H-M   'P 1'
#
loop_
_entity.id
_entity.type
_entity.pdbx_description
1 polymer ?
#
loop_
_entity_poly.entity_id
_entity_poly.type
_entity_poly.pdbx_seq_one_letter_code
_entity_poly.pdbx_strand_id
1 'polypeptide(L)'
;MGDNTKLMSIVFSLEDPLITREYPSDIVLFRTFISAQTNTALWTPASGKSVFMTAWQASASVPVTIQLNRGSNPAFMSIMLTSTLATYGASFPSPVQLNQDEAISVTTSAAGTVNITLIGYEF
;
A
#
# COMPACT_ATOMS: atom_id res chain seq x y z
N MET A 1 -29.96 -0.76 23.94
CA MET A 1 -29.01 -0.20 22.97
C MET A 1 -27.63 -0.37 23.59
N GLY A 2 -26.85 -1.32 23.09
CA GLY A 2 -25.52 -1.63 23.62
C GLY A 2 -24.52 -1.49 22.49
N ASP A 3 -23.63 -0.50 22.63
CA ASP A 3 -22.58 -0.18 21.68
C ASP A 3 -21.59 -1.34 21.57
N ASN A 4 -21.60 -2.03 20.42
CA ASN A 4 -20.55 -2.98 20.04
C ASN A 4 -19.44 -2.21 19.33
N THR A 5 -18.63 -1.46 20.07
CA THR A 5 -17.39 -0.90 19.56
C THR A 5 -16.40 -2.05 19.36
N LYS A 6 -16.27 -2.53 18.12
CA LYS A 6 -15.24 -3.49 17.73
C LYS A 6 -13.86 -2.89 18.05
N LEU A 7 -13.18 -3.48 19.03
CA LEU A 7 -11.78 -3.19 19.31
C LEU A 7 -10.94 -3.75 18.14
N MET A 8 -10.55 -2.87 17.21
CA MET A 8 -9.52 -3.17 16.21
C MET A 8 -8.17 -3.01 16.88
N SER A 9 -7.65 -4.09 17.48
CA SER A 9 -6.28 -4.14 17.98
C SER A 9 -5.32 -4.21 16.80
N ILE A 10 -4.82 -3.06 16.35
CA ILE A 10 -3.70 -3.01 15.41
C ILE A 10 -2.42 -3.11 16.23
N VAL A 11 -1.75 -4.26 16.15
CA VAL A 11 -0.45 -4.48 16.78
C VAL A 11 0.62 -3.97 15.83
N PHE A 12 1.16 -2.78 16.10
CA PHE A 12 2.33 -2.24 15.41
C PHE A 12 3.61 -2.63 16.16
N SER A 13 4.60 -3.17 15.44
CA SER A 13 5.96 -3.36 15.92
C SER A 13 6.68 -2.02 16.14
N LEU A 14 7.64 -2.03 17.07
CA LEU A 14 8.10 -0.91 17.92
C LEU A 14 9.11 0.10 17.34
N GLU A 15 9.15 0.34 16.03
CA GLU A 15 9.97 1.44 15.49
C GLU A 15 9.11 2.28 14.53
N ASP A 16 8.60 3.39 15.08
CA ASP A 16 7.72 4.40 14.50
C ASP A 16 6.48 3.88 13.77
N PRO A 17 5.36 3.63 14.49
CA PRO A 17 4.09 3.37 13.82
C PRO A 17 3.78 4.56 12.92
N LEU A 18 3.45 4.28 11.65
CA LEU A 18 2.97 5.28 10.72
C LEU A 18 1.81 6.01 11.42
N ILE A 19 1.99 7.28 11.80
CA ILE A 19 0.89 8.10 12.33
C ILE A 19 -0.01 8.39 11.14
N THR A 20 -0.82 7.42 10.76
CA THR A 20 -1.88 7.57 9.80
C THR A 20 -2.93 8.45 10.44
N ARG A 21 -3.07 9.67 9.93
CA ARG A 21 -4.33 10.39 10.09
C ARG A 21 -5.37 9.56 9.35
N GLU A 22 -5.96 8.57 10.02
CA GLU A 22 -7.05 7.78 9.48
C GLU A 22 -8.20 8.74 9.20
N TYR A 23 -8.51 8.95 7.92
CA TYR A 23 -9.76 9.61 7.58
C TYR A 23 -10.87 8.56 7.72
N PRO A 24 -12.06 8.92 8.23
CA PRO A 24 -13.18 7.98 8.41
C PRO A 24 -13.61 7.25 7.11
N SER A 25 -13.18 7.74 5.96
CA SER A 25 -13.45 7.21 4.61
C SER A 25 -12.30 6.40 4.02
N ASP A 26 -11.18 6.22 4.73
CA ASP A 26 -10.01 5.54 4.17
C ASP A 26 -10.25 4.03 4.04
N ILE A 27 -10.00 3.53 2.83
CA ILE A 27 -9.88 2.12 2.46
C ILE A 27 -8.44 1.69 2.76
N VAL A 28 -8.31 0.57 3.48
CA VAL A 28 -7.02 -0.08 3.76
C VAL A 28 -6.94 -1.39 2.97
N LEU A 29 -5.95 -1.50 2.10
CA LEU A 29 -5.69 -2.70 1.30
C LEU A 29 -4.40 -3.37 1.73
N PHE A 30 -4.51 -4.61 2.18
CA PHE A 30 -3.37 -5.47 2.52
C PHE A 30 -3.20 -6.57 1.47
N ARG A 31 -1.96 -6.82 1.05
CA ARG A 31 -1.57 -7.92 0.16
C ARG A 31 -0.26 -8.54 0.62
N THR A 32 -0.17 -9.85 0.49
CA THR A 32 1.06 -10.62 0.70
C THR A 32 1.37 -11.42 -0.54
N PHE A 33 2.64 -11.41 -0.94
CA PHE A 33 3.17 -12.17 -2.06
C PHE A 33 4.34 -13.03 -1.58
N ILE A 34 4.52 -14.20 -2.20
CA ILE A 34 5.67 -15.09 -1.97
C ILE A 34 6.53 -15.27 -3.22
N SER A 35 5.95 -15.01 -4.40
CA SER A 35 6.65 -15.02 -5.69
C SER A 35 6.93 -13.60 -6.16
N ALA A 36 7.86 -13.47 -7.11
CA ALA A 36 8.00 -12.21 -7.85
C ALA A 36 6.66 -11.86 -8.52
N GLN A 37 6.31 -10.57 -8.52
CA GLN A 37 5.10 -10.03 -9.12
C GLN A 37 5.48 -9.18 -10.33
N THR A 38 4.65 -9.22 -11.36
CA THR A 38 4.79 -8.37 -12.55
C THR A 38 3.44 -7.71 -12.80
N ASN A 39 3.37 -6.38 -12.67
CA ASN A 39 2.17 -5.57 -12.87
C ASN A 39 0.89 -6.17 -12.26
N THR A 40 1.01 -6.72 -11.04
CA THR A 40 -0.10 -7.35 -10.35
C THR A 40 -0.98 -6.29 -9.70
N ALA A 41 -2.28 -6.27 -9.98
CA ALA A 41 -3.18 -5.26 -9.45
C ALA A 41 -3.30 -5.35 -7.91
N LEU A 42 -3.06 -4.22 -7.25
CA LEU A 42 -3.27 -4.05 -5.80
C LEU A 42 -4.62 -3.40 -5.52
N TRP A 43 -4.95 -2.35 -6.27
CA TRP A 43 -6.15 -1.55 -6.10
C TRP A 43 -6.73 -1.20 -7.47
N THR A 44 -7.93 -1.69 -7.77
CA THR A 44 -8.73 -1.23 -8.89
C THR A 44 -9.90 -0.42 -8.32
N PRO A 45 -10.04 0.88 -8.67
CA PRO A 45 -11.15 1.69 -8.19
C PRO A 45 -12.48 1.17 -8.72
N ALA A 46 -13.58 1.50 -8.04
CA ALA A 46 -14.90 1.31 -8.61
C ALA A 46 -15.04 2.13 -9.91
N SER A 47 -15.89 1.65 -10.83
CA SER A 47 -16.05 2.30 -12.15
C SER A 47 -16.48 3.76 -11.98
N GLY A 48 -15.76 4.65 -12.67
CA GLY A 48 -15.95 6.09 -12.61
C GLY A 48 -15.26 6.79 -11.43
N LYS A 49 -14.50 6.06 -10.61
CA LYS A 49 -13.79 6.60 -9.44
C LYS A 49 -12.30 6.75 -9.68
N SER A 50 -11.69 7.66 -8.93
CA SER A 50 -10.24 7.84 -8.85
C SER A 50 -9.71 7.40 -7.49
N VAL A 51 -8.52 6.82 -7.44
CA VAL A 51 -7.83 6.49 -6.18
C VAL A 51 -7.05 7.71 -5.68
N PHE A 52 -7.23 8.04 -4.41
CA PHE A 52 -6.45 9.04 -3.68
C PHE A 52 -5.67 8.34 -2.58
N MET A 53 -4.42 7.96 -2.88
CA MET A 53 -3.59 7.21 -1.95
C MET A 53 -2.90 8.15 -0.96
N THR A 54 -3.16 7.96 0.34
CA THR A 54 -2.69 8.82 1.44
C THR A 54 -1.47 8.24 2.15
N ALA A 55 -1.28 6.93 2.11
CA ALA A 55 -0.10 6.28 2.65
C ALA A 55 0.15 4.90 2.03
N TRP A 56 1.36 4.41 2.20
CA TRP A 56 1.71 3.02 1.90
C TRP A 56 2.78 2.49 2.85
N GLN A 57 2.80 1.17 3.00
CA GLN A 57 3.81 0.45 3.73
C GLN A 57 4.19 -0.81 2.95
N ALA A 58 5.47 -1.17 3.00
CA ALA A 58 5.96 -2.42 2.46
C ALA A 58 6.96 -3.06 3.42
N SER A 59 6.95 -4.39 3.49
CA SER A 59 8.00 -5.16 4.15
C SER A 59 8.37 -6.37 3.31
N ALA A 60 9.61 -6.84 3.43
CA ALA A 60 10.08 -8.01 2.72
C ALA A 60 11.05 -8.85 3.55
N SER A 61 10.97 -10.17 3.40
CA SER A 61 11.88 -11.12 4.05
C SER A 61 13.23 -11.27 3.33
N VAL A 62 13.37 -10.68 2.15
CA VAL A 62 14.56 -10.74 1.30
C VAL A 62 14.82 -9.37 0.66
N PRO A 63 16.05 -9.06 0.24
CA PRO A 63 16.32 -7.88 -0.55
C PRO A 63 15.49 -7.88 -1.85
N VAL A 64 14.68 -6.84 -2.05
CA VAL A 64 13.74 -6.76 -3.18
C VAL A 64 13.46 -5.31 -3.51
N THR A 65 13.36 -5.01 -4.80
CA THR A 65 12.82 -3.74 -5.28
C THR A 65 11.32 -3.90 -5.46
N ILE A 66 10.54 -3.01 -4.87
CA ILE A 66 9.08 -2.95 -5.00
C ILE A 66 8.74 -1.66 -5.75
N GLN A 67 8.04 -1.80 -6.86
CA GLN A 67 7.59 -0.70 -7.69
C GLN A 67 6.06 -0.66 -7.70
N LEU A 68 5.51 0.52 -7.46
CA LEU A 68 4.08 0.79 -7.63
C LEU A 68 3.87 1.53 -8.94
N ASN A 69 3.04 0.95 -9.79
CA ASN A 69 2.75 1.40 -11.14
C ASN A 69 1.29 1.84 -11.23
N ARG A 70 1.01 2.78 -12.13
CA ARG A 70 -0.36 3.22 -12.41
C ARG A 70 -0.81 2.61 -13.73
N GLY A 71 -1.69 1.62 -13.73
CA GLY A 71 -2.17 0.96 -14.95
C GLY A 71 -1.06 0.65 -15.98
N SER A 72 -1.18 1.22 -17.18
CA SER A 72 -0.20 1.14 -18.28
C SER A 72 0.87 2.25 -18.28
N ASN A 73 0.91 3.10 -17.25
CA ASN A 73 1.85 4.19 -17.06
C ASN A 73 3.11 3.74 -16.29
N PRO A 74 4.22 4.50 -16.34
CA PRO A 74 5.44 4.20 -15.59
C PRO A 74 5.22 4.12 -14.08
N ALA A 75 6.18 3.49 -13.39
CA ALA A 75 6.24 3.45 -11.93
C ALA A 75 6.21 4.87 -11.36
N PHE A 76 5.33 5.09 -10.38
CA PHE A 76 5.23 6.38 -9.69
C PHE A 76 5.87 6.35 -8.30
N MET A 77 6.14 5.15 -7.77
CA MET A 77 6.96 4.95 -6.58
C MET A 77 7.82 3.70 -6.74
N SER A 78 9.01 3.73 -6.15
CA SER A 78 9.93 2.59 -6.11
C SER A 78 10.73 2.64 -4.82
N ILE A 79 10.83 1.51 -4.13
CA ILE A 79 11.72 1.35 -2.97
C ILE A 79 12.56 0.09 -3.16
N MET A 80 13.80 0.13 -2.68
CA MET A 80 14.64 -1.06 -2.54
C MET A 80 14.68 -1.41 -1.05
N LEU A 81 14.07 -2.54 -0.69
CA LEU A 81 14.22 -3.13 0.63
C LEU A 81 15.48 -3.99 0.64
N THR A 82 16.21 -3.94 1.75
CA THR A 82 17.44 -4.70 1.96
C THR A 82 17.34 -5.50 3.27
N SER A 83 18.34 -6.29 3.59
CA SER A 83 18.39 -6.99 4.88
C SER A 83 18.40 -6.05 6.09
N THR A 84 18.93 -4.83 5.93
CA THR A 84 18.99 -3.81 6.99
C THR A 84 17.80 -2.85 6.96
N LEU A 85 17.12 -2.73 5.83
CA LEU A 85 15.88 -1.96 5.65
C LEU A 85 14.79 -2.91 5.15
N ALA A 86 14.34 -3.80 6.03
CA ALA A 86 13.36 -4.83 5.70
C ALA A 86 11.92 -4.30 5.65
N THR A 87 11.68 -3.09 6.15
CA THR A 87 10.38 -2.41 6.16
C THR A 87 10.54 -0.97 5.73
N TYR A 88 9.55 -0.44 5.03
CA TYR A 88 9.44 0.96 4.64
C TYR A 88 7.99 1.40 4.73
N GLY A 89 7.76 2.64 5.12
CA GLY A 89 6.43 3.26 5.11
C GLY A 89 6.53 4.73 4.82
N ALA A 90 5.53 5.26 4.11
CA ALA A 90 5.40 6.68 3.85
C ALA A 90 3.95 7.10 3.90
N SER A 91 3.70 8.24 4.54
CA SER A 91 2.44 8.98 4.52
C SER A 91 2.61 10.28 3.73
N PHE A 92 1.60 10.67 2.96
CA PHE A 92 1.67 11.84 2.10
C PHE A 92 0.84 13.00 2.67
N PRO A 93 1.41 14.20 2.84
CA PRO A 93 0.65 15.39 3.27
C PRO A 93 -0.47 15.78 2.29
N SER A 94 -0.27 15.48 1.00
CA SER A 94 -1.29 15.55 -0.05
C SER A 94 -1.43 14.16 -0.67
N PRO A 95 -2.66 13.65 -0.89
CA PRO A 95 -2.85 12.34 -1.49
C PRO A 95 -2.21 12.26 -2.88
N VAL A 96 -1.64 11.10 -3.21
CA VAL A 96 -1.26 10.77 -4.57
C VAL A 96 -2.54 10.42 -5.32
N GLN A 97 -3.00 11.35 -6.15
CA GLN A 97 -4.18 11.18 -7.00
C GLN A 97 -3.80 10.40 -8.27
N LEU A 98 -4.58 9.35 -8.54
CA LEU A 98 -4.58 8.62 -9.80
C LEU A 98 -5.69 9.15 -10.72
N ASN A 99 -5.57 8.84 -12.01
CA ASN A 99 -6.63 9.15 -12.97
C ASN A 99 -7.87 8.29 -12.70
N GLN A 100 -8.99 8.72 -13.27
CA GLN A 100 -10.23 7.96 -13.21
C GLN A 100 -10.04 6.56 -13.82
N ASP A 101 -10.61 5.55 -13.18
CA ASP A 101 -10.53 4.12 -13.57
C ASP A 101 -9.10 3.55 -13.58
N GLU A 102 -8.10 4.28 -13.07
CA GLU A 102 -6.70 3.86 -13.07
C GLU A 102 -6.37 2.99 -11.85
N ALA A 103 -5.86 1.78 -12.11
CA ALA A 103 -5.48 0.84 -11.06
C ALA A 103 -4.06 1.08 -10.56
N ILE A 104 -3.82 0.83 -9.26
CA ILE A 104 -2.47 0.66 -8.70
C ILE A 104 -2.08 -0.80 -8.88
N SER A 105 -0.91 -1.03 -9.46
CA SER A 105 -0.30 -2.36 -9.57
C SER A 105 1.10 -2.40 -8.99
N VAL A 106 1.61 -3.60 -8.71
CA VAL A 106 2.94 -3.83 -8.17
C VAL A 106 3.79 -4.69 -9.09
N THR A 107 5.07 -4.34 -9.18
CA THR A 107 6.13 -5.22 -9.67
C THR A 107 7.18 -5.40 -8.57
N THR A 108 7.62 -6.65 -8.37
CA THR A 108 8.71 -6.96 -7.44
C THR A 108 9.86 -7.64 -8.19
N SER A 109 11.10 -7.27 -7.86
CA SER A 109 12.28 -7.75 -8.59
C SER A 109 12.72 -9.17 -8.24
N ALA A 110 12.20 -9.75 -7.16
CA ALA A 110 12.61 -11.04 -6.63
C ALA A 110 11.44 -11.77 -5.96
N ALA A 111 11.56 -13.09 -5.86
CA ALA A 111 10.67 -13.92 -5.05
C ALA A 111 11.08 -13.88 -3.57
N GLY A 112 10.11 -13.95 -2.68
CA GLY A 112 10.26 -13.82 -1.24
C GLY A 112 8.95 -13.32 -0.62
N THR A 113 8.84 -13.40 0.71
CA THR A 113 7.65 -12.91 1.39
C THR A 113 7.66 -11.38 1.38
N VAL A 114 6.72 -10.77 0.66
CA VAL A 114 6.54 -9.32 0.56
C VAL A 114 5.14 -8.97 1.03
N ASN A 115 5.02 -8.08 2.01
CA ASN A 115 3.75 -7.53 2.45
C ASN A 115 3.64 -6.08 2.00
N ILE A 116 2.48 -5.70 1.47
CA ILE A 116 2.18 -4.34 1.02
C ILE A 116 0.84 -3.91 1.60
N THR A 117 0.83 -2.73 2.19
CA THR A 117 -0.37 -2.03 2.65
C THR A 117 -0.51 -0.73 1.89
N LEU A 118 -1.67 -0.50 1.28
CA LEU A 118 -2.05 0.80 0.72
C LEU A 118 -3.19 1.39 1.54
N ILE A 119 -3.17 2.71 1.72
CA ILE A 119 -4.19 3.46 2.46
C ILE A 119 -4.60 4.66 1.60
N GLY A 120 -5.89 4.94 1.53
CA GLY A 120 -6.43 6.07 0.79
C GLY A 120 -7.94 5.99 0.65
N TYR A 121 -8.54 6.73 -0.29
CA TYR A 121 -9.97 6.65 -0.57
C TYR A 121 -10.26 6.73 -2.07
N GLU A 122 -11.50 6.45 -2.44
CA GLU A 122 -12.01 6.60 -3.81
C GLU A 122 -12.99 7.78 -3.88
N PHE A 123 -12.87 8.60 -4.92
CA PHE A 123 -13.80 9.70 -5.17
C PHE A 123 -14.24 9.78 -6.64
#